data_AF-A0A377CYL1-F1
#
_entry.id   AF-A0A377CYL1-F1
#
_cell.length_a   1.000
_cell.length_b   1.000
_cell.length_c   1.000
_cell.angle_alpha   90.00
_cell.angle_beta   90.00
_cell.angle_gamma   90.00
#
_symmetry.space_group_name_H-M   'P 1'
#
loop_
_entity.id
_entity.type
_entity.pdbx_description
1 polymer ?
#
loop_
_entity_poly.entity_id
_entity_poly.type
_entity_poly.pdbx_seq_one_letter_code
_entity_poly.pdbx_strand_id
1 'polypeptide(L)' 'MSVGYTGGAVADEFDKPTTDIRKDRCSKCMRGCELRRNVGNFGGFLSINKLSQ' A
#
# COMPACT_ATOMS: atom_id res chain seq x y z
N MET A 1 -19.68 2.43 19.03
CA MET A 1 -18.32 2.07 18.59
C MET A 1 -18.24 2.27 17.09
N SER A 2 -17.43 3.21 16.61
CA SER A 2 -17.15 3.28 15.18
C SER A 2 -16.44 2.00 14.78
N VAL A 3 -17.00 1.25 13.81
CA VAL A 3 -16.36 0.09 13.20
C VAL A 3 -15.21 0.62 12.36
N GLY A 4 -14.15 1.05 13.04
CA GLY A 4 -12.90 1.46 12.45
C GLY A 4 -12.31 0.24 11.76
N TYR A 5 -11.99 0.40 10.48
CA TYR A 5 -11.11 -0.43 9.68
C TYR A 5 -10.41 -1.53 10.48
N THR A 6 -10.84 -2.79 10.33
CA THR A 6 -10.29 -3.96 11.06
C THR A 6 -8.94 -4.41 10.53
N GLY A 7 -8.46 -3.84 9.42
CA GLY A 7 -7.09 -4.00 8.97
C GLY A 7 -6.16 -3.23 9.90
N GLY A 8 -5.27 -3.94 10.59
CA GLY A 8 -4.20 -3.29 11.35
C GLY A 8 -3.40 -2.33 10.45
N ALA A 9 -2.79 -1.32 11.06
CA ALA A 9 -1.90 -0.42 10.34
C ALA A 9 -0.83 -1.24 9.61
N VAL A 10 -0.59 -0.92 8.34
CA VAL A 10 0.31 -1.69 7.48
C VAL A 10 1.53 -0.84 7.11
N ALA A 11 1.30 0.34 6.55
CA ALA A 11 2.36 1.17 6.00
C ALA A 11 2.01 2.65 6.11
N ASP A 12 3.01 3.47 6.45
CA ASP A 12 2.86 4.92 6.46
C ASP A 12 2.89 5.54 5.05
N GLU A 13 2.80 6.87 4.98
CA GLU A 13 2.84 7.60 3.70
C GLU A 13 4.15 7.43 2.92
N PHE A 14 5.20 6.93 3.55
CA PHE A 14 6.52 6.68 2.95
C PHE A 14 6.76 5.19 2.65
N ASP A 15 5.70 4.37 2.65
CA ASP A 15 5.79 2.91 2.51
C ASP A 15 6.66 2.24 3.60
N LYS A 16 6.67 2.79 4.82
CA LYS A 16 7.35 2.15 5.96
C LYS A 16 6.34 1.40 6.82
N PRO A 17 6.66 0.17 7.27
CA PRO A 17 5.81 -0.55 8.20
C PRO A 17 5.49 0.29 9.43
N THR A 18 4.21 0.43 9.77
CA THR A 18 3.76 1.19 10.93
C THR A 18 2.68 0.45 11.67
N THR A 19 2.69 0.56 12.99
CA THR A 19 1.60 0.08 13.86
C THR A 19 0.66 1.21 14.28
N ASP A 20 1.00 2.48 13.99
CA ASP A 20 0.13 3.63 14.26
C ASP A 20 -0.91 3.78 13.14
N ILE A 21 -2.17 3.47 13.45
CA ILE A 21 -3.30 3.54 12.52
C ILE A 21 -3.51 4.96 11.94
N ARG A 22 -3.11 6.00 12.67
CA ARG A 22 -3.23 7.39 12.19
C ARG A 22 -2.20 7.71 11.11
N LYS A 23 -1.11 6.93 11.08
CA LYS A 23 -0.06 7.04 10.06
C LYS A 23 -0.31 6.10 8.90
N ASP A 24 -1.17 5.08 9.04
CA ASP A 24 -1.47 4.15 7.95
C ASP A 24 -2.03 4.91 6.74
N ARG A 25 -1.29 4.89 5.64
CA ARG A 25 -1.67 5.53 4.39
C ARG A 25 -1.26 4.63 3.23
N CYS A 26 -2.17 4.46 2.27
CA CYS A 26 -1.83 3.79 1.03
C CYS A 26 -1.05 4.77 0.14
N SER A 27 0.20 4.46 -0.18
CA SER A 27 1.02 5.24 -1.13
C SER A 27 0.50 5.16 -2.57
N LYS A 28 -0.40 4.22 -2.87
CA LYS A 28 -0.88 3.87 -4.22
C LYS A 28 0.25 3.46 -5.18
N CYS A 29 1.39 3.05 -4.63
CA CYS A 29 2.49 2.44 -5.36
C CYS A 29 2.43 0.92 -5.21
N MET A 30 3.08 0.20 -6.12
CA MET A 30 3.20 -1.27 -6.06
C MET A 30 3.73 -1.74 -4.70
N ARG A 31 4.74 -1.05 -4.15
CA ARG A 31 5.32 -1.38 -2.84
C ARG A 31 4.31 -1.29 -1.68
N GLY A 32 3.43 -0.28 -1.71
CA GLY A 32 2.36 -0.16 -0.74
C GLY A 32 1.35 -1.31 -0.83
N CYS A 33 1.08 -1.81 -2.03
CA CYS A 33 0.24 -2.99 -2.24
C CYS A 33 0.92 -4.30 -1.84
N GLU A 34 2.24 -4.44 -2.02
CA GLU A 34 3.03 -5.58 -1.52
C GLU A 34 2.96 -5.68 0.00
N LEU A 35 3.19 -4.56 0.71
CA LEU A 35 3.10 -4.50 2.17
C LEU A 35 1.70 -4.90 2.67
N ARG A 36 0.66 -4.56 1.91
CA ARG A 36 -0.75 -4.90 2.20
C ARG A 36 -1.17 -6.28 1.68
N ARG A 37 -0.26 -7.05 1.06
CA ARG A 37 -0.56 -8.33 0.38
C ARG A 37 -1.73 -8.23 -0.60
N ASN A 38 -1.87 -7.08 -1.26
CA ASN A 38 -2.98 -6.73 -2.14
C ASN A 38 -2.52 -6.34 -3.55
N VAL A 39 -1.41 -6.93 -4.01
CA VAL A 39 -0.84 -6.66 -5.34
C VAL A 39 -1.82 -7.04 -6.46
N GLY A 40 -2.59 -8.12 -6.28
CA GLY A 40 -3.58 -8.58 -7.27
C GLY A 40 -4.72 -7.60 -7.54
N ASN A 41 -4.98 -6.64 -6.64
CA ASN A 41 -5.98 -5.58 -6.81
C ASN A 41 -5.34 -4.21 -7.03
N PHE A 42 -4.07 -4.14 -7.45
CA PHE A 42 -3.42 -2.87 -7.74
C PHE A 42 -4.05 -2.23 -8.99
N GLY A 43 -4.82 -1.17 -8.78
CA GLY A 43 -5.48 -0.41 -9.85
C GLY A 43 -4.60 0.65 -10.53
N GLY A 44 -3.31 0.72 -10.21
CA GLY A 44 -2.38 1.67 -10.82
C GLY A 44 -1.78 1.13 -12.11
N PHE A 45 -1.45 2.02 -13.05
CA PHE A 45 -0.70 1.63 -14.23
C PHE A 45 0.76 1.39 -13.83
N LEU A 46 1.26 0.17 -14.05
CA LEU A 46 2.68 -0.07 -14.00
C LEU A 46 3.28 0.63 -15.21
N SER A 47 3.93 1.77 -14.98
CA SER A 47 4.83 2.35 -15.96
C SER A 47 5.97 1.36 -16.18
N ILE A 48 5.74 0.41 -17.09
CA ILE A 48 6.77 -0.40 -17.71
C ILE A 48 7.69 0.56 -18.45
N ASN A 49 8.75 1.01 -17.78
CA ASN A 49 9.92 1.49 -18.51
C ASN A 49 10.38 0.28 -19.32
N LYS A 50 10.07 0.30 -20.62
CA LYS A 50 10.49 -0.71 -21.58
C LYS A 50 12.02 -0.67 -21.65
N LEU A 51 12.69 -1.34 -20.72
CA LEU A 51 14.06 -1.77 -20.92
C LEU A 51 13.97 -2.82 -22.02
N SER A 52 14.37 -2.39 -23.22
CA SER A 52 14.61 -3.20 -24.40
C SER A 52 15.12 -4.58 -24.02
N GLN A 53 14.42 -5.63 -24.44
CA GLN A 53 14.98 -6.97 -24.62
C GLN A 53 15.00 -7.25 -26.11
#